data_AF-A0A1N6S5M0-F1
#
_entry.id   AF-A0A1N6S5M0-F1
#
_cell.length_a   1.000
_cell.length_b   1.000
_cell.length_c   1.000
_cell.angle_alpha   90.00
_cell.angle_beta   90.00
_cell.angle_gamma   90.00
#
_symmetry.space_group_name_H-M   'P 1'
#
loop_
_entity.id
_entity.type
_entity.pdbx_description
1 polymer ?
#
loop_
_entity_poly.entity_id
_entity_poly.type
_entity_poly.pdbx_seq_one_letter_code
_entity_poly.pdbx_strand_id
1 'polypeptide(L)'
;MDDKNILNRISELVDEEHQLRAAAQAHEKGTDEEAQNRLRELEESLDQCWDLLRRRRAARATHGDPDAEGVRPKPEVERYLQ
;
A
#
# COMPACT_ATOMS: atom_id res chain seq x y z
N MET A 1 -8.78 6.41 9.26
CA MET A 1 -7.54 6.36 8.44
C MET A 1 -7.67 7.36 7.31
N ASP A 2 -7.01 8.50 7.45
CA ASP A 2 -7.15 9.71 6.61
C ASP A 2 -6.28 9.64 5.36
N ASP A 3 -6.50 10.51 4.36
CA ASP A 3 -5.70 10.51 3.11
C ASP A 3 -4.23 10.70 3.38
N LYS A 4 -3.93 11.55 4.35
CA LYS A 4 -2.56 11.79 4.83
C LYS A 4 -1.91 10.51 5.35
N ASN A 5 -2.67 9.65 6.04
CA ASN A 5 -2.14 8.41 6.60
C ASN A 5 -1.87 7.37 5.49
N ILE A 6 -2.74 7.30 4.47
CA ILE A 6 -2.52 6.47 3.27
C ILE A 6 -1.30 6.96 2.47
N LEU A 7 -1.19 8.28 2.25
CA LEU A 7 -0.05 8.87 1.54
C LEU A 7 1.27 8.63 2.29
N ASN A 8 1.25 8.71 3.61
CA ASN A 8 2.44 8.42 4.42
C ASN A 8 2.84 6.94 4.26
N ARG A 9 1.87 6.01 4.30
CA ARG A 9 2.11 4.59 4.09
C ARG A 9 2.67 4.29 2.70
N ILE A 10 2.12 4.92 1.65
CA ILE A 10 2.65 4.83 0.28
C ILE A 10 4.12 5.29 0.25
N SER A 11 4.43 6.40 0.91
CA SER A 11 5.79 6.93 0.93
C SER A 11 6.76 5.99 1.65
N GLU A 12 6.35 5.37 2.77
CA GLU A 12 7.14 4.36 3.47
C GLU A 12 7.39 3.12 2.61
N LEU A 13 6.36 2.62 1.91
CA LEU A 13 6.48 1.47 1.02
C LEU A 13 7.44 1.76 -0.16
N VAL A 14 7.36 2.95 -0.75
CA VAL A 14 8.28 3.34 -1.84
C VAL A 14 9.72 3.46 -1.34
N ASP A 15 9.93 3.99 -0.13
CA ASP A 15 11.27 4.08 0.47
C ASP A 15 11.85 2.68 0.71
N GLU A 16 11.04 1.76 1.24
CA GLU A 16 11.42 0.37 1.46
C GLU A 16 11.75 -0.36 0.14
N GLU A 17 10.99 -0.12 -0.93
CA GLU A 17 11.29 -0.62 -2.29
C GLU A 17 12.67 -0.14 -2.78
N HIS A 18 12.95 1.16 -2.59
CA HIS A 18 14.22 1.75 -2.98
C HIS A 18 15.40 1.16 -2.20
N GLN A 19 15.23 0.94 -0.89
CA GLN A 19 16.23 0.28 -0.04
C GLN A 19 16.48 -1.17 -0.48
N LEU A 20 15.41 -1.94 -0.73
CA LEU A 20 15.49 -3.32 -1.22
C LEU A 20 16.21 -3.39 -2.56
N ARG A 21 15.89 -2.50 -3.49
CA ARG A 21 16.51 -2.43 -4.82
C ARG A 21 17.99 -2.02 -4.74
N ALA A 22 18.34 -1.11 -3.84
CA ALA A 22 19.73 -0.72 -3.60
C ALA A 22 20.54 -1.86 -2.97
N ALA A 23 19.96 -2.57 -1.99
CA ALA A 23 20.58 -3.73 -1.36
C ALA A 23 20.75 -4.90 -2.34
N ALA A 24 19.74 -5.18 -3.16
CA ALA A 24 19.81 -6.21 -4.21
C ALA A 24 20.90 -5.91 -5.24
N GLN A 25 21.06 -4.65 -5.66
CA GLN A 25 22.14 -4.26 -6.57
C GLN A 25 23.53 -4.31 -5.91
N ALA A 26 23.64 -4.07 -4.61
CA ALA A 26 24.90 -4.13 -3.89
C ALA A 26 25.35 -5.59 -3.62
N HIS A 27 24.42 -6.53 -3.51
CA HIS A 27 24.72 -7.93 -3.26
C HIS A 27 24.83 -8.69 -4.59
N GLU A 28 26.01 -8.62 -5.22
CA GLU A 28 26.32 -9.42 -6.40
C GLU A 28 26.14 -10.92 -6.09
N LYS A 29 25.10 -11.50 -6.68
CA LYS A 29 24.83 -12.95 -6.85
C LYS A 29 24.18 -13.63 -5.64
N GLY A 30 22.90 -13.98 -5.81
CA GLY A 30 22.49 -15.34 -5.48
C GLY A 30 21.04 -15.62 -5.11
N THR A 31 20.20 -14.63 -4.82
CA THR A 31 18.83 -14.91 -4.31
C THR A 31 17.83 -13.78 -4.62
N ASP A 32 17.82 -13.30 -5.87
CA ASP A 32 16.88 -12.27 -6.32
C ASP A 32 15.40 -12.68 -6.24
N GLU A 33 15.07 -13.97 -6.14
CA GLU A 33 13.67 -14.40 -6.01
C GLU A 33 13.01 -13.87 -4.74
N GLU A 34 13.73 -13.83 -3.60
CA GLU A 34 13.17 -13.31 -2.35
C GLU A 34 13.01 -11.79 -2.41
N ALA A 35 13.98 -11.08 -3.00
CA ALA A 35 13.91 -9.65 -3.22
C ALA A 35 12.78 -9.27 -4.19
N GLN A 36 12.59 -10.06 -5.26
CA GLN A 36 11.48 -9.88 -6.20
C GLN A 36 10.13 -10.19 -5.57
N ASN A 37 10.05 -11.21 -4.70
CA ASN A 37 8.81 -11.50 -3.98
C ASN A 37 8.43 -10.35 -3.04
N ARG A 38 9.40 -9.82 -2.28
CA ARG A 38 9.24 -8.63 -1.44
C ARG A 38 8.79 -7.41 -2.25
N LEU A 39 9.41 -7.18 -3.42
CA LEU A 39 9.03 -6.10 -4.34
C LEU A 39 7.57 -6.25 -4.81
N ARG A 40 7.16 -7.47 -5.18
CA ARG A 40 5.77 -7.75 -5.56
C ARG A 40 4.80 -7.48 -4.41
N GLU A 41 5.13 -7.90 -3.18
CA GLU A 41 4.30 -7.63 -1.99
C GLU A 41 4.17 -6.12 -1.70
N LEU A 42 5.25 -5.35 -1.92
CA LEU A 42 5.27 -3.89 -1.83
C LEU A 42 4.37 -3.24 -2.89
N GLU A 43 4.45 -3.70 -4.13
CA GLU A 43 3.60 -3.24 -5.24
C GLU A 43 2.11 -3.53 -4.98
N GLU A 44 1.77 -4.72 -4.50
CA GLU A 44 0.38 -5.07 -4.14
C GLU A 44 -0.15 -4.19 -2.99
N SER A 45 0.69 -3.90 -2.00
CA SER A 45 0.36 -3.00 -0.89
C SER A 45 0.16 -1.56 -1.36
N LEU A 46 0.96 -1.11 -2.32
CA LEU A 46 0.83 0.21 -2.97
C LEU A 46 -0.46 0.30 -3.78
N ASP A 47 -0.78 -0.71 -4.59
CA ASP A 47 -2.01 -0.77 -5.38
C ASP A 47 -3.25 -0.71 -4.46
N GLN A 48 -3.24 -1.48 -3.36
CA GLN A 48 -4.31 -1.43 -2.37
C GLN A 48 -4.48 -0.04 -1.73
N CYS A 49 -3.36 0.63 -1.41
CA CYS A 49 -3.40 2.00 -0.90
C CYS A 49 -3.97 2.99 -1.93
N TRP A 50 -3.58 2.84 -3.20
CA TRP A 50 -4.12 3.64 -4.31
C TRP A 50 -5.60 3.40 -4.57
N ASP A 51 -6.07 2.15 -4.50
CA ASP A 51 -7.49 1.81 -4.67
C ASP A 51 -8.35 2.40 -3.54
N LEU A 52 -7.88 2.33 -2.30
CA LEU A 52 -8.54 2.97 -1.16
C LEU A 52 -8.64 4.49 -1.33
N LEU A 53 -7.56 5.13 -1.79
CA LEU A 53 -7.55 6.57 -2.06
C LEU A 53 -8.52 6.93 -3.19
N ARG A 54 -8.52 6.13 -4.27
CA ARG A 54 -9.40 6.32 -5.43
C ARG A 54 -10.87 6.13 -5.04
N ARG A 55 -11.22 5.10 -4.27
CA ARG A 55 -12.58 4.89 -3.74
C ARG A 55 -13.04 6.08 -2.91
N ARG A 56 -12.18 6.59 -2.00
CA ARG A 56 -12.55 7.76 -1.19
C ARG A 56 -12.68 9.04 -2.02
N ARG A 57 -11.88 9.19 -3.08
CA ARG A 57 -11.99 10.34 -3.99
C ARG A 57 -13.26 10.26 -4.83
N ALA A 58 -13.63 9.06 -5.30
CA ALA A 58 -14.89 8.81 -5.99
C ALA A 58 -16.10 9.08 -5.07
N ALA A 59 -16.10 8.55 -3.84
CA ALA A 59 -17.15 8.79 -2.86
C ALA A 59 -17.36 10.28 -2.54
N ARG A 60 -16.28 11.08 -2.50
CA ARG A 60 -16.37 12.54 -2.36
C ARG A 60 -16.89 13.24 -3.60
N ALA A 61 -16.56 12.74 -4.79
CA ALA A 61 -16.98 13.32 -6.05
C ALA A 61 -18.45 13.03 -6.39
N THR A 62 -19.02 11.94 -5.87
CA THR A 62 -20.39 11.50 -6.20
C THR A 62 -21.49 12.12 -5.33
N HIS A 63 -21.17 12.95 -4.33
CA HIS A 63 -22.11 13.73 -3.49
C HIS A 63 -23.49 13.08 -3.30
N GLY A 64 -23.50 11.88 -2.71
CA GLY A 64 -24.69 11.27 -2.11
C GLY A 64 -24.31 10.88 -0.69
N ASP A 65 -24.85 11.60 0.29
CA ASP A 65 -24.76 11.37 1.74
C ASP A 65 -23.49 10.66 2.29
N PRO A 66 -22.53 11.39 2.88
CA PRO A 66 -21.35 10.81 3.52
C PRO A 66 -21.65 10.02 4.82
N ASP A 67 -22.91 9.96 5.24
CA ASP A 67 -23.38 9.25 6.44
C ASP A 67 -24.22 7.99 6.12
N ALA A 68 -24.66 7.79 4.86
CA ALA A 68 -25.52 6.67 4.47
C ALA A 68 -24.75 5.36 4.20
N GLU A 69 -23.49 5.42 3.79
CA GLU A 69 -22.62 4.26 3.73
C GLU A 69 -21.84 4.14 5.05
N GLY A 70 -22.61 3.85 6.10
CA GLY A 70 -22.08 3.53 7.42
C GLY A 70 -20.93 2.54 7.27
N VAL A 71 -19.78 2.95 7.83
CA VAL A 71 -18.69 2.13 8.35
C VAL A 71 -18.90 0.65 8.04
N ARG A 72 -18.62 0.22 6.80
CA ARG A 72 -18.36 -1.20 6.60
C ARG A 72 -17.00 -1.43 7.25
N PRO A 73 -16.93 -2.21 8.34
CA PRO A 73 -15.66 -2.51 8.96
C PRO A 73 -14.77 -3.09 7.86
N LYS A 74 -13.55 -2.55 7.75
CA LYS A 74 -12.52 -3.16 6.90
C LYS A 74 -12.54 -4.67 7.19
N PRO A 75 -12.51 -5.57 6.19
CA PRO A 75 -11.93 -6.87 6.48
C PRO A 75 -10.52 -6.54 6.97
N GLU A 76 -10.35 -6.63 8.28
CA GLU A 76 -9.20 -7.22 8.94
C GLU A 76 -8.17 -7.72 7.92
N VAL A 77 -7.34 -6.80 7.40
CA VAL A 77 -6.01 -7.15 6.91
C VAL A 77 -5.12 -7.12 8.14
N GLU A 78 -5.53 -7.84 9.19
CA GLU A 78 -4.62 -8.36 10.19
C GLU A 78 -3.85 -9.48 9.49
N ARG A 79 -2.71 -9.09 8.96
CA ARG A 79 -1.47 -9.86 8.88
C ARG A 79 -0.70 -9.23 7.76
N TYR A 80 0.21 -8.33 8.09
CA TYR A 80 1.56 -8.35 7.54
C TYR A 80 2.46 -7.43 8.38
N LEU A 81 2.41 -7.66 9.69
CA LEU A 81 3.44 -7.27 10.64
C LEU A 81 3.71 -8.48 11.55
N GLN A 82 4.13 -9.60 10.94
CA GLN A 82 4.97 -10.60 11.61
C GLN A 82 5.65 -11.51 10.59
#